data_AF-A0A918R9J1-F1
#
_entry.id   AF-A0A918R9J1-F1
#
_cell.length_a   1.000
_cell.length_b   1.000
_cell.length_c   1.000
_cell.angle_alpha   90.00
_cell.angle_beta   90.00
_cell.angle_gamma   90.00
#
_symmetry.space_group_name_H-M   'P 1'
#
loop_
_entity.id
_entity.type
_entity.pdbx_description
1 polymer ?
#
loop_
_entity_poly.entity_id
_entity_poly.type
_entity_poly.pdbx_seq_one_letter_code
_entity_poly.pdbx_strand_id
1 'polypeptide(L)'
;MPGGRLTQQERQQIALGLADSLPYAEIARRLGRPTSTITREVMRNGGPTAYRADLAHRAAERRARRRRTASSRGPEPVPQPHGRDAEAVREYGETLTTVLMASGLPKMAARVLACLYTTDAGSLTASELAQRLQVSPASISKAITFLENLDLVRRERDERRRDRYVVDNDLWYQSMIRSARDNAQFVEVARQGVGILGPGTPAATRLENVARFLDFVSESITRAAEQAREILYIKPEKTPNGTARPDSDPGSPPGH
;
A
#
# COMPACT_ATOMS: atom_id res chain seq x y z
N MET A 1 36.98 -11.48 -4.67
CA MET A 1 35.75 -12.31 -4.57
C MET A 1 34.55 -11.43 -4.85
N PRO A 2 33.66 -11.74 -5.82
CA PRO A 2 32.46 -10.93 -6.00
C PRO A 2 31.52 -11.22 -4.83
N GLY A 3 31.44 -10.28 -3.89
CA GLY A 3 30.67 -10.43 -2.66
C GLY A 3 29.20 -10.71 -2.95
N GLY A 4 28.58 -11.53 -2.10
CA GLY A 4 27.18 -11.96 -2.20
C GLY A 4 26.17 -10.81 -2.29
N ARG A 5 24.89 -11.14 -2.43
CA ARG A 5 23.79 -10.16 -2.55
C ARG A 5 23.89 -9.10 -1.45
N LEU A 6 23.64 -7.83 -1.82
CA LEU A 6 23.57 -6.75 -0.84
C LEU A 6 22.57 -7.11 0.26
N THR A 7 22.89 -6.81 1.51
CA THR A 7 22.02 -6.96 2.68
C THR A 7 21.02 -5.80 2.77
N GLN A 8 20.08 -5.85 3.70
CA GLN A 8 19.19 -4.70 3.96
C GLN A 8 19.99 -3.52 4.52
N GLN A 9 20.93 -3.79 5.45
CA GLN A 9 21.78 -2.77 6.08
C GLN A 9 22.67 -2.06 5.04
N GLU A 10 23.29 -2.79 4.12
CA GLU A 10 24.10 -2.20 3.05
C GLU A 10 23.22 -1.30 2.15
N ARG A 11 21.98 -1.70 1.87
CA ARG A 11 21.04 -0.86 1.09
C ARG A 11 20.64 0.41 1.83
N GLN A 12 20.49 0.36 3.16
CA GLN A 12 20.23 1.56 3.98
C GLN A 12 21.41 2.52 3.91
N GLN A 13 22.64 2.02 4.00
CA GLN A 13 23.84 2.83 3.86
C GLN A 13 23.99 3.43 2.45
N ILE A 14 23.58 2.71 1.39
CA ILE A 14 23.47 3.30 0.04
C ILE A 14 22.48 4.46 0.05
N ALA A 15 21.29 4.29 0.63
CA ALA A 15 20.28 5.35 0.67
C ALA A 15 20.77 6.60 1.43
N LEU A 16 21.45 6.42 2.56
CA LEU A 16 22.06 7.52 3.31
C LEU A 16 23.13 8.23 2.48
N GLY A 17 24.03 7.48 1.84
CA GLY A 17 25.07 8.07 0.98
C GLY A 17 24.50 8.86 -0.20
N LEU A 18 23.37 8.43 -0.77
CA LEU A 18 22.67 9.18 -1.81
C LEU A 18 22.02 10.46 -1.27
N ALA A 19 21.43 10.41 -0.07
CA ALA A 19 20.88 11.59 0.59
C ALA A 19 21.95 12.65 0.88
N ASP A 20 23.16 12.20 1.25
CA ASP A 20 24.34 13.04 1.44
C ASP A 20 25.02 13.46 0.12
N SER A 21 24.42 13.13 -1.04
CA SER A 21 24.96 13.42 -2.37
C SER A 21 26.38 12.86 -2.62
N LEU A 22 26.73 11.76 -1.95
CA LEU A 22 28.03 11.12 -2.14
C LEU A 22 28.13 10.44 -3.52
N PRO A 23 29.30 10.47 -4.16
CA PRO A 23 29.51 9.75 -5.40
C PRO A 23 29.46 8.23 -5.17
N TYR A 24 28.97 7.47 -6.15
CA TYR A 24 28.79 6.01 -6.02
C TYR A 24 30.08 5.26 -5.67
N ALA A 25 31.23 5.76 -6.12
CA ALA A 25 32.53 5.17 -5.78
C ALA A 25 32.87 5.27 -4.29
N GLU A 26 32.50 6.38 -3.65
CA GLU A 26 32.71 6.58 -2.22
C GLU A 26 31.77 5.70 -1.39
N ILE A 27 30.50 5.60 -1.78
CA ILE A 27 29.54 4.68 -1.17
C ILE A 27 30.05 3.23 -1.29
N ALA A 28 30.55 2.85 -2.46
CA ALA A 28 31.09 1.52 -2.71
C ALA A 28 32.31 1.19 -1.83
N ARG A 29 33.23 2.16 -1.69
CA ARG A 29 34.42 2.05 -0.83
C ARG A 29 34.03 1.85 0.64
N ARG A 30 33.08 2.63 1.16
CA ARG A 30 32.59 2.51 2.55
C ARG A 30 31.96 1.14 2.84
N LEU A 31 31.34 0.52 1.83
CA LEU A 31 30.70 -0.79 1.95
C LEU A 31 31.65 -1.97 1.63
N GLY A 32 32.88 -1.70 1.18
CA GLY A 32 33.76 -2.75 0.68
C GLY A 32 33.19 -3.49 -0.54
N ARG A 33 32.38 -2.80 -1.36
CA ARG A 33 31.71 -3.37 -2.54
C ARG A 33 32.25 -2.74 -3.83
N PRO A 34 32.19 -3.43 -4.99
CA PRO A 34 32.51 -2.82 -6.27
C PRO A 34 31.54 -1.67 -6.62
N THR A 35 32.04 -0.59 -7.21
CA THR A 35 31.21 0.57 -7.63
C THR A 35 30.08 0.15 -8.59
N SER A 36 30.37 -0.78 -9.50
CA SER A 36 29.38 -1.31 -10.45
C SER A 36 28.21 -2.03 -9.76
N THR A 37 28.40 -2.56 -8.55
CA THR A 37 27.33 -3.15 -7.73
C THR A 37 26.38 -2.06 -7.24
N ILE A 38 26.93 -0.94 -6.75
CA ILE A 38 26.13 0.20 -6.26
C ILE A 38 25.37 0.84 -7.42
N THR A 39 26.03 1.13 -8.54
CA THR A 39 25.39 1.72 -9.72
C THR A 39 24.24 0.85 -10.23
N ARG A 40 24.46 -0.46 -10.39
CA ARG A 40 23.38 -1.37 -10.85
C ARG A 40 22.25 -1.48 -9.84
N GLU A 41 22.54 -1.52 -8.54
CA GLU A 41 21.51 -1.55 -7.50
C GLU A 41 20.65 -0.29 -7.54
N VAL A 42 21.28 0.89 -7.60
CA VAL A 42 20.57 2.17 -7.62
C VAL A 42 19.72 2.30 -8.89
N MET A 43 20.30 2.07 -10.07
CA MET A 43 19.59 2.21 -11.34
C MET A 43 18.44 1.19 -11.48
N ARG A 44 18.61 -0.02 -10.97
CA ARG A 44 17.56 -1.05 -11.00
C ARG A 44 16.38 -0.77 -10.06
N ASN A 45 16.55 0.11 -9.08
CA ASN A 45 15.54 0.38 -8.05
C ASN A 45 15.13 1.86 -7.99
N GLY A 46 14.99 2.49 -9.15
CA GLY A 46 14.40 3.83 -9.29
C GLY A 46 15.40 4.97 -9.51
N GLY A 47 16.70 4.70 -9.55
CA GLY A 47 17.73 5.72 -9.75
C GLY A 47 18.00 6.55 -8.49
N PRO A 48 18.96 7.48 -8.54
CA PRO A 48 19.50 8.15 -7.34
C PRO A 48 18.48 8.97 -6.56
N THR A 49 17.53 9.60 -7.25
CA THR A 49 16.54 10.50 -6.63
C THR A 49 15.37 9.75 -5.99
N ALA A 50 15.02 8.58 -6.50
CA ALA A 50 13.89 7.77 -6.01
C ALA A 50 14.32 6.49 -5.29
N TYR A 51 15.62 6.27 -5.09
CA TYR A 51 16.13 5.06 -4.45
C TYR A 51 15.65 4.94 -3.01
N ARG A 52 15.00 3.82 -2.70
CA ARG A 52 14.59 3.46 -1.32
C ARG A 52 15.08 2.08 -0.94
N ALA A 53 15.84 2.00 0.15
CA ALA A 53 16.47 0.77 0.62
C ALA A 53 15.48 -0.38 0.84
N ASP A 54 14.33 -0.08 1.44
CA ASP A 54 13.31 -1.09 1.75
C ASP A 54 12.61 -1.63 0.49
N LEU A 55 12.35 -0.76 -0.49
CA LEU A 55 11.78 -1.15 -1.79
C LEU A 55 12.78 -2.00 -2.57
N ALA A 56 14.05 -1.56 -2.61
CA ALA A 56 15.13 -2.28 -3.26
C ALA A 56 15.36 -3.67 -2.65
N HIS A 57 15.30 -3.77 -1.31
CA HIS A 57 15.43 -5.04 -0.60
C HIS A 57 14.30 -6.01 -0.96
N ARG A 58 13.04 -5.58 -0.88
CA ARG A 58 11.90 -6.44 -1.27
C ARG A 58 11.92 -6.83 -2.74
N ALA A 59 12.31 -5.91 -3.63
CA ALA A 59 12.47 -6.24 -5.05
C ALA A 59 13.53 -7.33 -5.24
N ALA A 60 14.61 -7.30 -4.46
CA ALA A 60 15.59 -8.37 -4.45
C ALA A 60 14.98 -9.69 -3.93
N GLU A 61 14.31 -9.69 -2.77
CA GLU A 61 13.65 -10.87 -2.20
C GLU A 61 12.66 -11.51 -3.18
N ARG A 62 11.79 -10.72 -3.82
CA ARG A 62 10.83 -11.19 -4.84
C ARG A 62 11.51 -11.92 -5.98
N ARG A 63 12.59 -11.37 -6.53
CA ARG A 63 13.38 -12.02 -7.60
C ARG A 63 14.00 -13.33 -7.15
N ALA A 64 14.46 -13.41 -5.89
CA ALA A 64 15.01 -14.64 -5.33
C ALA A 64 13.92 -15.71 -5.16
N ARG A 65 12.74 -15.32 -4.66
CA ARG A 65 11.59 -16.22 -4.45
C ARG A 65 11.06 -16.76 -5.78
N ARG A 66 10.83 -15.91 -6.78
CA ARG A 66 10.41 -16.34 -8.13
C ARG A 66 11.35 -17.38 -8.73
N ARG A 67 12.68 -17.17 -8.60
CA ARG A 67 13.67 -18.12 -9.11
C ARG A 67 13.61 -19.47 -8.39
N ARG A 68 13.25 -19.49 -7.11
CA ARG A 68 13.06 -20.72 -6.31
C ARG A 68 11.76 -21.43 -6.66
N THR A 69 10.64 -20.70 -6.77
CA THR A 69 9.35 -21.28 -7.19
C THR A 69 9.43 -21.88 -8.60
N ALA A 70 10.07 -21.19 -9.54
CA ALA A 70 10.25 -21.69 -10.92
C ALA A 70 11.04 -23.01 -10.97
N SER A 71 11.88 -23.30 -9.96
CA SER A 71 12.61 -24.56 -9.84
C SER A 71 11.87 -25.65 -9.04
N SER A 72 10.73 -25.35 -8.41
CA SER A 72 10.01 -26.25 -7.50
C SER A 72 8.53 -26.41 -7.86
N ARG A 73 8.23 -26.86 -9.08
CA ARG A 73 6.84 -27.13 -9.51
C ARG A 73 6.35 -28.49 -9.00
N GLY A 74 5.43 -28.47 -8.03
CA GLY A 74 4.57 -29.58 -7.57
C GLY A 74 3.95 -29.27 -6.19
N PRO A 75 2.94 -30.02 -5.70
CA PRO A 75 1.65 -30.39 -6.31
C PRO A 75 0.60 -29.25 -6.22
N GLU A 76 -0.56 -29.46 -6.82
CA GLU A 76 -1.67 -28.51 -7.04
C GLU A 76 -2.04 -27.62 -5.83
N PRO A 77 -2.24 -26.30 -6.04
CA PRO A 77 -2.65 -25.38 -4.98
C PRO A 77 -4.07 -25.66 -4.50
N VAL A 78 -4.30 -25.54 -3.19
CA VAL A 78 -5.64 -25.58 -2.56
C VAL A 78 -6.57 -24.62 -3.32
N PRO A 79 -7.75 -25.07 -3.79
CA PRO A 79 -8.63 -24.23 -4.58
C PRO A 79 -9.05 -23.01 -3.78
N GLN A 80 -8.68 -21.82 -4.27
CA GLN A 80 -9.16 -20.58 -3.69
C GLN A 80 -10.61 -20.31 -4.07
N PRO A 81 -11.34 -19.52 -3.27
CA PRO A 81 -12.62 -18.96 -3.69
C PRO A 81 -12.48 -18.30 -5.07
N HIS A 82 -13.45 -18.58 -5.94
CA HIS A 82 -13.49 -18.11 -7.33
C HIS A 82 -12.40 -18.69 -8.26
N GLY A 83 -11.79 -19.83 -7.93
CA GLY A 83 -10.89 -20.57 -8.83
C GLY A 83 -9.54 -19.88 -9.09
N ARG A 84 -9.13 -18.95 -8.22
CA ARG A 84 -7.86 -18.22 -8.35
C ARG A 84 -6.66 -19.05 -7.91
N ASP A 85 -5.53 -18.83 -8.56
CA ASP A 85 -4.25 -19.39 -8.11
C ASP A 85 -3.76 -18.66 -6.85
N ALA A 86 -3.56 -19.42 -5.79
CA ALA A 86 -3.09 -18.91 -4.52
C ALA A 86 -1.70 -18.26 -4.56
N GLU A 87 -0.83 -18.75 -5.42
CA GLU A 87 0.47 -18.16 -5.61
C GLU A 87 0.37 -16.80 -6.31
N ALA A 88 -0.47 -16.70 -7.34
CA ALA A 88 -0.72 -15.46 -8.06
C ALA A 88 -1.31 -14.37 -7.14
N VAL A 89 -2.31 -14.69 -6.30
CA VAL A 89 -2.90 -13.72 -5.36
C VAL A 89 -1.86 -13.25 -4.33
N ARG A 90 -1.03 -14.16 -3.81
CA ARG A 90 0.04 -13.80 -2.88
C ARG A 90 1.09 -12.89 -3.54
N GLU A 91 1.47 -13.18 -4.77
CA GLU A 91 2.39 -12.36 -5.55
C GLU A 91 1.83 -10.97 -5.87
N TYR A 92 0.55 -10.91 -6.22
CA TYR A 92 -0.17 -9.65 -6.38
C TYR A 92 -0.17 -8.85 -5.06
N GLY A 93 -0.47 -9.48 -3.92
CA GLY A 93 -0.43 -8.84 -2.61
C GLY A 93 0.94 -8.26 -2.26
N GLU A 94 2.04 -8.94 -2.61
CA GLU A 94 3.40 -8.40 -2.45
C GLU A 94 3.68 -7.21 -3.39
N THR A 95 3.15 -7.24 -4.61
CA THR A 95 3.27 -6.15 -5.57
C THR A 95 2.48 -4.92 -5.11
N LEU A 96 1.23 -5.10 -4.71
CA LEU A 96 0.39 -4.06 -4.13
C LEU A 96 1.03 -3.45 -2.88
N THR A 97 1.58 -4.29 -2.00
CA THR A 97 2.36 -3.82 -0.83
C THR A 97 3.51 -2.90 -1.26
N THR A 98 4.21 -3.23 -2.35
CA THR A 98 5.35 -2.43 -2.84
C THR A 98 4.87 -1.06 -3.32
N VAL A 99 3.74 -1.01 -4.03
CA VAL A 99 3.13 0.26 -4.50
C VAL A 99 2.69 1.11 -3.30
N LEU A 100 2.01 0.52 -2.33
CA LEU A 100 1.58 1.19 -1.10
C LEU A 100 2.75 1.71 -0.25
N MET A 101 3.90 1.03 -0.26
CA MET A 101 5.11 1.55 0.41
C MET A 101 5.71 2.75 -0.35
N ALA A 102 5.59 2.77 -1.68
CA ALA A 102 6.09 3.89 -2.48
C ALA A 102 5.30 5.18 -2.25
N SER A 103 4.04 5.09 -1.81
CA SER A 103 3.24 6.26 -1.40
C SER A 103 3.57 6.79 0.01
N GLY A 104 4.52 6.17 0.72
CA GLY A 104 4.99 6.62 2.03
C GLY A 104 4.48 5.81 3.22
N LEU A 105 3.65 4.79 3.00
CA LEU A 105 3.17 3.95 4.10
C LEU A 105 4.29 3.09 4.68
N PRO A 106 4.35 2.93 6.03
CA PRO A 106 5.22 1.96 6.67
C PRO A 106 4.95 0.55 6.15
N LYS A 107 6.01 -0.27 6.06
CA LYS A 107 5.95 -1.64 5.51
C LYS A 107 4.80 -2.48 6.08
N MET A 108 4.51 -2.36 7.37
CA MET A 108 3.44 -3.14 8.01
C MET A 108 2.05 -2.62 7.74
N ALA A 109 1.84 -1.31 7.72
CA ALA A 109 0.59 -0.69 7.30
C ALA A 109 0.25 -1.08 5.84
N ALA A 110 1.24 -0.99 4.93
CA ALA A 110 1.07 -1.41 3.53
C ALA A 110 0.72 -2.90 3.39
N ARG A 111 1.32 -3.78 4.19
CA ARG A 111 1.00 -5.22 4.19
C ARG A 111 -0.40 -5.51 4.72
N VAL A 112 -0.84 -4.79 5.75
CA VAL A 112 -2.20 -4.90 6.29
C VAL A 112 -3.23 -4.45 5.25
N LEU A 113 -3.05 -3.29 4.64
CA LEU A 113 -3.92 -2.81 3.56
C LEU A 113 -3.97 -3.78 2.39
N ALA A 114 -2.82 -4.25 1.89
CA ALA A 114 -2.80 -5.23 0.81
C ALA A 114 -3.56 -6.53 1.16
N CYS A 115 -3.49 -6.98 2.41
CA CYS A 115 -4.25 -8.13 2.90
C CYS A 115 -5.76 -7.86 2.93
N LEU A 116 -6.16 -6.67 3.38
CA LEU A 116 -7.58 -6.26 3.41
C LEU A 116 -8.15 -6.05 2.00
N TYR A 117 -7.39 -5.51 1.04
CA TYR A 117 -7.83 -5.38 -0.35
C TYR A 117 -7.99 -6.71 -1.09
N THR A 118 -7.28 -7.75 -0.66
CA THR A 118 -7.24 -9.04 -1.36
C THR A 118 -8.08 -10.11 -0.67
N THR A 119 -8.79 -9.77 0.42
CA THR A 119 -9.66 -10.71 1.13
C THR A 119 -11.08 -10.67 0.59
N ASP A 120 -11.63 -11.81 0.21
CA ASP A 120 -13.03 -11.88 -0.26
C ASP A 120 -14.04 -11.73 0.88
N ALA A 121 -13.59 -11.92 2.13
CA ALA A 121 -14.42 -11.72 3.31
C ALA A 121 -14.81 -10.24 3.54
N GLY A 122 -14.19 -9.29 2.80
CA GLY A 122 -14.39 -7.85 2.93
C GLY A 122 -13.86 -7.24 4.23
N SER A 123 -13.65 -8.06 5.27
CA SER A 123 -13.18 -7.64 6.59
C SER A 123 -12.30 -8.71 7.23
N LEU A 124 -11.40 -8.32 8.12
CA LEU A 124 -10.57 -9.25 8.91
C LEU A 124 -10.42 -8.77 10.35
N THR A 125 -10.33 -9.72 11.27
CA THR A 125 -9.95 -9.48 12.68
C THR A 125 -8.44 -9.32 12.83
N ALA A 126 -8.01 -8.79 13.97
CA ALA A 126 -6.58 -8.69 14.31
C ALA A 126 -5.86 -10.05 14.27
N SER A 127 -6.51 -11.12 14.76
CA SER A 127 -5.94 -12.47 14.79
C SER A 127 -5.81 -13.06 13.38
N GLU A 128 -6.81 -12.85 12.52
CA GLU A 128 -6.74 -13.30 11.12
C GLU A 128 -5.65 -12.56 10.35
N LEU A 129 -5.50 -11.25 10.57
CA LEU A 129 -4.40 -10.46 10.00
C LEU A 129 -3.04 -10.97 10.47
N ALA A 130 -2.88 -11.23 11.78
CA ALA A 130 -1.65 -11.76 12.34
C ALA A 130 -1.28 -13.13 11.73
N GLN A 131 -2.27 -14.03 11.61
CA GLN A 131 -2.08 -15.35 11.03
C GLN A 131 -1.71 -15.29 9.55
N ARG A 132 -2.45 -14.52 8.75
CA ARG A 132 -2.22 -14.39 7.29
C ARG A 132 -0.88 -13.73 6.98
N LEU A 133 -0.49 -12.72 7.76
CA LEU A 133 0.75 -12.00 7.55
C LEU A 133 1.95 -12.65 8.24
N GLN A 134 1.72 -13.65 9.10
CA GLN A 134 2.74 -14.33 9.92
C GLN A 134 3.56 -13.33 10.75
N VAL A 135 2.85 -12.46 11.48
CA VAL A 135 3.44 -11.43 12.35
C VAL A 135 2.76 -11.43 13.71
N SER A 136 3.38 -10.75 14.69
CA SER A 136 2.81 -10.67 16.04
C SER A 136 1.53 -9.82 16.08
N PRO A 137 0.60 -10.11 17.01
CA PRO A 137 -0.58 -9.28 17.23
C PRO A 137 -0.23 -7.81 17.53
N ALA A 138 0.85 -7.57 18.27
CA ALA A 138 1.31 -6.22 18.59
C ALA A 138 1.72 -5.41 17.33
N SER A 139 2.34 -6.06 16.34
CA SER A 139 2.66 -5.43 15.05
C SER A 139 1.39 -5.08 14.28
N ILE A 140 0.36 -5.94 14.33
CA ILE A 140 -0.95 -5.65 13.72
C ILE A 140 -1.60 -4.46 14.41
N SER A 141 -1.69 -4.44 15.74
CA SER A 141 -2.32 -3.33 16.47
C SER A 141 -1.68 -1.98 16.14
N LYS A 142 -0.35 -1.90 16.12
CA LYS A 142 0.37 -0.66 15.74
C LYS A 142 0.07 -0.24 14.30
N ALA A 143 0.04 -1.19 13.36
CA ALA A 143 -0.26 -0.90 11.96
C ALA A 143 -1.72 -0.44 11.77
N ILE A 144 -2.66 -1.06 12.47
CA ILE A 144 -4.08 -0.68 12.46
C ILE A 144 -4.26 0.71 13.02
N THR A 145 -3.69 1.03 14.19
CA THR A 145 -3.80 2.38 14.76
C THR A 145 -3.23 3.44 13.81
N PHE A 146 -2.10 3.15 13.14
CA PHE A 146 -1.55 4.04 12.12
C PHE A 146 -2.51 4.23 10.94
N LEU A 147 -3.16 3.17 10.47
CA LEU A 147 -4.09 3.22 9.34
C LEU A 147 -5.43 3.87 9.69
N GLU A 148 -5.95 3.64 10.90
CA GLU A 148 -7.12 4.33 11.47
C GLU A 148 -6.84 5.84 11.53
N ASN A 149 -5.63 6.23 11.98
CA ASN A 149 -5.23 7.64 12.01
C ASN A 149 -5.10 8.30 10.64
N LEU A 150 -5.00 7.54 9.54
CA LEU A 150 -5.02 8.03 8.16
C LEU A 150 -6.40 7.90 7.50
N ASP A 151 -7.39 7.43 8.25
CA ASP A 151 -8.73 7.08 7.78
C ASP A 151 -8.71 6.07 6.62
N LEU A 152 -7.69 5.20 6.55
CA LEU A 152 -7.55 4.18 5.50
C LEU A 152 -8.14 2.82 5.89
N VAL A 153 -8.44 2.65 7.18
CA VAL A 153 -9.11 1.46 7.74
C VAL A 153 -10.14 1.92 8.75
N ARG A 154 -11.32 1.30 8.71
CA ARG A 154 -12.35 1.47 9.74
C ARG A 154 -12.45 0.21 10.59
N ARG A 155 -12.76 0.41 11.87
CA ARG A 155 -13.12 -0.65 12.81
C ARG A 155 -14.63 -0.78 12.90
N GLU A 156 -15.12 -1.98 12.65
CA GLU A 156 -16.52 -2.37 12.79
C GLU A 156 -16.65 -3.47 13.84
N ARG A 157 -17.74 -3.46 14.60
CA ARG A 157 -18.04 -4.53 15.56
C ARG A 157 -19.00 -5.51 14.92
N ASP A 158 -18.54 -6.75 14.79
CA ASP A 158 -19.38 -7.86 14.35
C ASP A 158 -20.45 -8.21 15.41
N GLU A 159 -21.46 -9.01 15.06
CA GLU A 159 -22.54 -9.49 15.95
C GLU A 159 -22.01 -10.14 17.23
N ARG A 160 -20.81 -10.74 17.14
CA ARG A 160 -20.10 -11.37 18.27
C ARG A 160 -19.21 -10.39 19.06
N ARG A 161 -19.40 -9.08 18.91
CA ARG A 161 -18.61 -7.98 19.52
C ARG A 161 -17.10 -8.07 19.27
N ARG A 162 -16.69 -8.66 18.14
CA ARG A 162 -15.29 -8.71 17.74
C ARG A 162 -14.98 -7.55 16.79
N ASP A 163 -13.86 -6.90 17.04
CA ASP A 163 -13.35 -5.84 16.17
C ASP A 163 -12.90 -6.45 14.83
N ARG A 164 -13.55 -6.01 13.75
CA ARG A 164 -13.23 -6.31 12.35
C ARG A 164 -12.74 -5.04 11.67
N TYR A 165 -11.74 -5.19 10.83
CA TYR A 165 -11.15 -4.10 10.08
C TYR A 165 -11.57 -4.19 8.62
N VAL A 166 -12.02 -3.07 8.07
CA VAL A 166 -12.53 -2.94 6.71
C VAL A 166 -11.79 -1.84 5.99
N VAL A 167 -11.51 -2.06 4.70
CA VAL A 167 -11.12 -1.01 3.78
C VAL A 167 -12.33 -0.72 2.90
N ASP A 168 -12.95 0.42 3.15
CA ASP A 168 -14.16 0.87 2.46
C ASP A 168 -13.79 1.87 1.35
N ASN A 169 -14.51 1.87 0.23
CA ASN A 169 -14.24 2.77 -0.91
C ASN A 169 -14.40 4.25 -0.50
N ASP A 170 -15.28 4.53 0.46
CA ASP A 170 -15.46 5.87 1.02
C ASP A 170 -14.20 6.35 1.78
N LEU A 171 -13.29 5.45 2.20
CA LEU A 171 -12.08 5.82 2.93
C LEU A 171 -11.05 6.55 2.06
N TRP A 172 -10.97 6.23 0.76
CA TRP A 172 -10.14 7.01 -0.16
C TRP A 172 -10.67 8.42 -0.33
N TYR A 173 -11.99 8.56 -0.46
CA TYR A 173 -12.64 9.86 -0.51
C TYR A 173 -12.37 10.65 0.79
N GLN A 174 -12.62 10.07 1.96
CA GLN A 174 -12.38 10.73 3.24
C GLN A 174 -10.89 11.10 3.44
N SER A 175 -9.96 10.22 3.03
CA SER A 175 -8.52 10.49 3.10
C SER A 175 -8.08 11.63 2.18
N MET A 176 -8.64 11.72 0.96
CA MET A 176 -8.39 12.85 0.05
C MET A 176 -8.92 14.17 0.61
N ILE A 177 -10.15 14.18 1.13
CA ILE A 177 -10.74 15.37 1.76
C ILE A 177 -9.94 15.81 2.99
N ARG A 178 -9.48 14.85 3.81
CA ARG A 178 -8.62 15.15 4.94
C ARG A 178 -7.26 15.73 4.52
N SER A 179 -6.63 15.15 3.51
CA SER A 179 -5.37 15.68 2.97
C SER A 179 -5.51 17.12 2.47
N ALA A 180 -6.65 17.46 1.84
CA ALA A 180 -6.95 18.82 1.43
C ALA A 180 -7.11 19.77 2.64
N ARG A 181 -7.73 19.33 3.74
CA ARG A 181 -7.84 20.12 4.99
C ARG A 181 -6.48 20.33 5.66
N ASP A 182 -5.65 19.29 5.74
CA ASP A 182 -4.30 19.39 6.34
C ASP A 182 -3.43 20.38 5.54
N ASN A 183 -3.52 20.35 4.21
CA ASN A 183 -2.87 21.33 3.34
C ASN A 183 -3.42 22.74 3.55
N ALA A 184 -4.74 22.93 3.68
CA ALA A 184 -5.35 24.23 3.95
C ALA A 184 -4.86 24.82 5.29
N GLN A 185 -4.72 23.99 6.33
CA GLN A 185 -4.13 24.40 7.60
C GLN A 185 -2.67 24.83 7.43
N PHE A 186 -1.88 24.10 6.64
CA PHE A 186 -0.51 24.52 6.32
C PHE A 186 -0.47 25.88 5.60
N VAL A 187 -1.37 26.11 4.64
CA VAL A 187 -1.49 27.39 3.92
C VAL A 187 -1.76 28.54 4.89
N GLU A 188 -2.66 28.34 5.86
CA GLU A 188 -2.95 29.34 6.90
C GLU A 188 -1.70 29.69 7.71
N VAL A 189 -1.01 28.69 8.24
CA VAL A 189 0.22 28.89 9.04
C VAL A 189 1.34 29.52 8.21
N ALA A 190 1.49 29.12 6.95
CA ALA A 190 2.50 29.68 6.05
C ALA A 190 2.23 31.18 5.78
N ARG A 191 0.96 31.59 5.59
CA ARG A 191 0.57 32.99 5.42
C ARG A 191 0.84 33.83 6.68
N GLN A 192 0.60 33.29 7.87
CA GLN A 192 1.00 33.94 9.12
C GLN A 192 2.52 34.13 9.19
N GLY A 193 3.28 33.10 8.80
CA GLY A 193 4.75 33.13 8.74
C GLY A 193 5.30 34.21 7.79
N VAL A 194 4.62 34.49 6.67
CA VAL A 194 4.99 35.60 5.76
C VAL A 194 4.94 36.95 6.47
N GLY A 195 3.92 37.19 7.30
CA GLY A 195 3.81 38.41 8.08
C GLY A 195 4.92 38.55 9.14
N ILE A 196 5.25 37.44 9.81
CA ILE A 196 6.29 37.41 10.87
C ILE A 196 7.70 37.58 10.29
N LEU A 197 8.00 36.90 9.18
CA LEU A 197 9.32 36.91 8.56
C LEU A 197 9.62 38.17 7.73
N GLY A 198 8.63 39.07 7.61
CA GLY A 198 8.73 40.27 6.81
C GLY A 198 8.41 40.00 5.34
N PRO A 199 7.40 40.70 4.76
CA PRO A 199 7.10 40.62 3.33
C PRO A 199 8.33 40.94 2.47
N GLY A 200 8.51 40.21 1.37
CA GLY A 200 9.62 40.42 0.43
C GLY A 200 10.96 39.80 0.84
N THR A 201 11.06 39.20 2.03
CA THR A 201 12.26 38.41 2.37
C THR A 201 12.29 37.10 1.58
N PRO A 202 13.47 36.52 1.29
CA PRO A 202 13.55 35.23 0.59
C PRO A 202 12.80 34.09 1.30
N ALA A 203 12.70 34.15 2.64
CA ALA A 203 11.96 33.16 3.42
C ALA A 203 10.44 33.33 3.26
N ALA A 204 9.94 34.57 3.34
CA ALA A 204 8.55 34.89 3.07
C ALA A 204 8.15 34.49 1.64
N THR A 205 8.99 34.78 0.63
CA THR A 205 8.72 34.38 -0.75
C THR A 205 8.61 32.86 -0.91
N ARG A 206 9.44 32.06 -0.21
CA ARG A 206 9.32 30.59 -0.25
C ARG A 206 8.00 30.11 0.36
N LEU A 207 7.62 30.65 1.52
CA LEU A 207 6.35 30.29 2.17
C LEU A 207 5.16 30.69 1.32
N GLU A 208 5.20 31.88 0.72
CA GLU A 208 4.13 32.37 -0.16
C GLU A 208 3.99 31.51 -1.41
N ASN A 209 5.10 31.09 -2.02
CA ASN A 209 5.08 30.20 -3.18
C ASN A 209 4.50 28.81 -2.85
N VAL A 210 4.91 28.21 -1.72
CA VAL A 210 4.36 26.91 -1.30
C VAL A 210 2.89 27.04 -0.92
N ALA A 211 2.50 28.09 -0.21
CA ALA A 211 1.11 28.36 0.17
C ALA A 211 0.23 28.49 -1.07
N ARG A 212 0.65 29.28 -2.08
CA ARG A 212 -0.09 29.45 -3.34
C ARG A 212 -0.30 28.12 -4.07
N PHE A 213 0.72 27.27 -4.13
CA PHE A 213 0.63 25.97 -4.76
C PHE A 213 -0.33 25.02 -4.00
N LEU A 214 -0.16 24.90 -2.68
CA LEU A 214 -0.98 24.01 -1.87
C LEU A 214 -2.45 24.45 -1.82
N ASP A 215 -2.73 25.75 -1.85
CA ASP A 215 -4.09 26.29 -1.90
C ASP A 215 -4.82 25.80 -3.17
N PHE A 216 -4.19 25.98 -4.33
CA PHE A 216 -4.71 25.50 -5.62
C PHE A 216 -4.91 23.98 -5.65
N VAL A 217 -3.92 23.22 -5.14
CA VAL A 217 -3.99 21.76 -5.10
C VAL A 217 -5.12 21.28 -4.18
N SER A 218 -5.29 21.90 -3.01
CA SER A 218 -6.31 21.51 -2.03
C SER A 218 -7.72 21.75 -2.55
N GLU A 219 -7.94 22.89 -3.21
CA GLU A 219 -9.22 23.19 -3.86
C GLU A 219 -9.50 22.19 -4.99
N SER A 220 -8.49 21.88 -5.81
CA SER A 220 -8.60 20.93 -6.91
C SER A 220 -8.90 19.51 -6.43
N ILE A 221 -8.21 19.04 -5.39
CA ILE A 221 -8.45 17.73 -4.76
C ILE A 221 -9.88 17.67 -4.22
N THR A 222 -10.32 18.70 -3.50
CA THR A 222 -11.67 18.76 -2.90
C THR A 222 -12.73 18.66 -3.98
N ARG A 223 -12.62 19.48 -5.02
CA ARG A 223 -13.57 19.51 -6.15
C ARG A 223 -13.59 18.17 -6.90
N ALA A 224 -12.43 17.59 -7.19
CA ALA A 224 -12.33 16.32 -7.89
C ALA A 224 -12.88 15.16 -7.05
N ALA A 225 -12.61 15.14 -5.74
CA ALA A 225 -13.14 14.13 -4.82
C ALA A 225 -14.67 14.21 -4.72
N GLU A 226 -15.24 15.42 -4.62
CA GLU A 226 -16.69 15.63 -4.60
C GLU A 226 -17.36 15.15 -5.90
N GLN A 227 -16.76 15.44 -7.06
CA GLN A 227 -17.26 14.98 -8.36
C GLN A 227 -17.16 13.46 -8.53
N ALA A 228 -16.08 12.84 -8.06
CA ALA A 228 -15.87 11.40 -8.17
C ALA A 228 -16.69 10.57 -7.17
N ARG A 229 -17.36 11.21 -6.21
CA ARG A 229 -18.19 10.54 -5.20
C ARG A 229 -19.29 9.68 -5.84
N GLU A 230 -19.82 10.08 -6.99
CA GLU A 230 -20.84 9.31 -7.73
C GLU A 230 -20.26 8.07 -8.45
N ILE A 231 -18.96 8.08 -8.75
CA ILE A 231 -18.26 7.01 -9.50
C ILE A 231 -17.85 5.86 -8.57
N LEU A 232 -17.59 6.13 -7.29
CA LEU A 232 -17.14 5.13 -6.31
C LEU A 232 -18.22 4.08 -5.98
N TYR A 233 -19.49 4.34 -6.32
CA TYR A 233 -20.62 3.45 -6.05
C TYR A 233 -21.01 2.56 -7.25
N ILE A 234 -20.05 1.99 -7.99
CA ILE A 234 -20.36 0.84 -8.85
C ILE A 234 -20.64 -0.35 -7.93
N LYS A 235 -21.91 -0.48 -7.55
CA LYS A 235 -22.45 -1.63 -6.82
C LYS A 235 -22.19 -2.87 -7.68
N PRO A 236 -21.54 -3.94 -7.16
CA PRO A 236 -21.48 -5.17 -7.92
C PRO A 236 -22.92 -5.60 -8.20
N GLU A 237 -23.27 -5.74 -9.48
CA GLU A 237 -24.53 -6.34 -9.88
C GLU A 237 -24.63 -7.68 -9.16
N LYS A 238 -25.65 -7.82 -8.31
CA LYS A 238 -26.03 -9.13 -7.81
C LYS A 238 -26.32 -9.96 -9.06
N THR A 239 -25.49 -10.95 -9.33
CA THR A 239 -25.79 -11.98 -10.33
C THR A 239 -27.24 -12.44 -10.08
N PRO A 240 -28.15 -12.36 -11.06
CA PRO A 240 -29.49 -12.86 -10.87
C PRO A 240 -29.40 -14.34 -10.54
N ASN A 241 -29.86 -14.72 -9.34
CA ASN A 241 -30.14 -16.12 -9.02
C ASN A 241 -31.26 -16.58 -9.96
N GLY A 242 -30.88 -17.17 -11.09
CA GLY A 242 -31.70 -18.09 -11.87
C GLY A 242 -30.88 -19.38 -11.98
N THR A 243 -31.34 -20.54 -11.54
CA THR A 243 -32.69 -21.06 -11.70
C THR A 243 -33.05 -22.01 -10.56
N ALA A 244 -34.15 -21.72 -9.87
CA ALA A 244 -34.93 -22.74 -9.19
C ALA A 244 -35.34 -23.79 -10.23
N ARG A 245 -34.99 -25.06 -9.97
CA ARG A 245 -35.61 -26.20 -10.66
C ARG A 245 -37.08 -26.24 -10.23
N PRO A 246 -38.05 -26.34 -11.16
CA PRO A 246 -39.39 -26.74 -10.78
C PRO A 246 -39.35 -28.23 -10.44
N ASP A 247 -39.80 -28.57 -9.22
CA ASP A 247 -40.18 -29.93 -8.86
C ASP A 247 -41.29 -30.38 -9.80
N SER A 248 -40.95 -31.28 -10.72
CA SER A 248 -41.93 -32.04 -11.48
C SER A 248 -42.13 -33.40 -10.80
N ASP A 249 -43.23 -33.45 -10.07
CA ASP A 249 -43.95 -34.60 -9.53
C ASP A 249 -43.98 -35.82 -10.48
N PRO A 250 -43.58 -37.04 -10.08
CA PRO A 250 -43.81 -38.23 -10.87
C PRO A 250 -45.20 -38.80 -10.53
N GLY A 251 -46.15 -38.57 -11.44
CA GLY A 251 -47.48 -39.15 -11.36
C GLY A 251 -47.47 -40.67 -11.26
N SER A 252 -48.29 -41.19 -10.34
CA SER A 252 -48.68 -42.59 -10.23
C SER A 252 -49.30 -43.12 -11.53
N PRO A 253 -49.05 -44.38 -11.92
CA PRO A 253 -49.72 -45.00 -13.06
C PRO A 253 -51.11 -45.51 -12.68
N PRO A 254 -52.06 -45.62 -13.63
CA PRO A 254 -53.32 -46.32 -13.42
C PRO A 254 -53.11 -47.82 -13.65
N GLY A 255 -53.57 -48.65 -12.72
CA GLY A 255 -53.62 -50.11 -12.87
C GLY A 255 -55.02 -50.61 -12.49
N HIS A 256 -55.67 -51.20 -13.49
CA HIS A 256 -56.93 -51.95 -13.42
C HIS A 256 -56.91 -53.10 -12.40
#